data_AF-A0A947RFG6-F1
#
_entry.id   AF-A0A947RFG6-F1
#
_cell.length_a   1.000
_cell.length_b   1.000
_cell.length_c   1.000
_cell.angle_alpha   90.00
_cell.angle_beta   90.00
_cell.angle_gamma   90.00
#
_symmetry.space_group_name_H-M   'P 1'
#
loop_
_entity.id
_entity.type
_entity.pdbx_description
1 polymer ?
#
loop_
_entity_poly.entity_id
_entity_poly.type
_entity_poly.pdbx_seq_one_letter_code
_entity_poly.pdbx_strand_id
1 'polypeptide(L)'
;MSIVEMQKIHIVSLKQNKNILLKVLQDNEVLDIQEALPEQEIKPSEEFSGLEMQLAEIKSAIAFLESVSARKKSFIESFLPPKEEIAEFELQKICREFDCDGLVKKCKQIEGTLANLKNLKNELQNNRDHLLPWANLNIPLDSQNCSSNTCLTFGRIKPKALPEF
;
A
#
# COMPACT_ATOMS: atom_id res chain seq x y z
N MET A 1 48.17 -27.94 -6.52
CA MET A 1 46.88 -28.06 -7.23
C MET A 1 46.06 -26.83 -6.92
N SER A 2 45.73 -26.03 -7.92
CA SER A 2 45.03 -24.75 -7.71
C SER A 2 43.54 -25.04 -7.50
N ILE A 3 42.99 -24.63 -6.36
CA ILE A 3 41.56 -24.71 -6.10
C ILE A 3 40.94 -23.48 -6.78
N VAL A 4 40.21 -23.69 -7.86
CA VAL A 4 39.46 -22.64 -8.57
C VAL A 4 38.09 -22.49 -7.91
N GLU A 5 37.66 -21.25 -7.72
CA GLU A 5 36.35 -20.94 -7.14
C GLU A 5 35.25 -21.29 -8.15
N MET A 6 34.47 -22.33 -7.85
CA MET A 6 33.38 -22.80 -8.70
C MET A 6 32.09 -22.04 -8.38
N GLN A 7 31.45 -21.45 -9.40
CA GLN A 7 30.14 -20.82 -9.26
C GLN A 7 29.02 -21.85 -9.44
N LYS A 8 28.12 -21.94 -8.46
CA LYS A 8 26.93 -22.78 -8.54
C LYS A 8 25.82 -22.03 -9.27
N ILE A 9 25.21 -22.67 -10.26
CA ILE A 9 24.09 -22.13 -11.02
C ILE A 9 22.87 -23.04 -10.90
N HIS A 10 21.68 -22.44 -10.85
CA HIS A 10 20.40 -23.16 -10.90
C HIS A 10 19.68 -22.79 -12.19
N ILE A 11 19.32 -23.79 -12.98
CA ILE A 11 18.62 -23.59 -14.26
C ILE A 11 17.19 -24.10 -14.14
N VAL A 12 16.23 -23.22 -14.40
CA VAL A 12 14.79 -23.55 -14.41
C VAL A 12 14.31 -23.55 -15.85
N SER A 13 13.65 -24.63 -16.26
CA SER A 13 13.11 -24.79 -17.61
C SER A 13 11.80 -25.56 -17.58
N LEU A 14 10.99 -25.38 -18.63
CA LEU A 14 9.83 -26.24 -18.88
C LEU A 14 10.28 -27.70 -19.07
N LYS A 15 9.49 -28.65 -18.57
CA LYS A 15 9.77 -30.10 -18.67
C LYS A 15 10.02 -30.54 -20.11
N GLN A 16 9.30 -29.96 -21.07
CA GLN A 16 9.42 -30.25 -22.50
C GLN A 16 10.80 -29.93 -23.06
N ASN A 17 11.48 -28.93 -22.50
CA ASN A 17 12.78 -28.46 -22.97
C ASN A 17 13.96 -29.12 -22.24
N LYS A 18 13.72 -30.04 -21.28
CA LYS A 18 14.77 -30.70 -20.47
C LYS A 18 15.84 -31.33 -21.36
N ASN A 19 15.44 -32.10 -22.36
CA ASN A 19 16.37 -32.86 -23.21
C ASN A 19 17.18 -31.95 -24.14
N ILE A 20 16.59 -30.87 -24.62
CA ILE A 20 17.26 -29.91 -25.49
C ILE A 20 18.29 -29.11 -24.68
N LEU A 21 17.88 -28.63 -23.50
CA LEU A 21 18.75 -27.89 -22.60
C LEU A 21 19.94 -28.74 -22.14
N LEU A 22 19.72 -29.99 -21.74
CA LEU A 22 20.80 -30.89 -21.32
C LEU A 22 21.80 -31.15 -22.45
N LYS A 23 21.34 -31.34 -23.70
CA LYS A 23 22.24 -31.47 -24.84
C LYS A 23 23.11 -30.22 -25.01
N VAL A 24 22.50 -29.05 -25.04
CA VAL A 24 23.25 -27.79 -25.19
C VAL A 24 24.27 -27.62 -24.05
N LEU A 25 23.90 -27.91 -22.80
CA LEU A 25 24.81 -27.80 -21.67
C LEU A 25 25.96 -28.80 -21.74
N GLN A 26 25.68 -30.05 -22.17
CA GLN A 26 26.69 -31.08 -22.38
C GLN A 26 27.63 -30.75 -23.54
N ASP A 27 27.11 -30.25 -24.65
CA ASP A 27 27.88 -29.89 -25.85
C ASP A 27 28.88 -28.75 -25.58
N ASN A 28 28.61 -27.93 -24.56
CA ASN A 28 29.51 -26.84 -24.17
C ASN A 28 30.58 -27.27 -23.15
N GLU A 29 30.47 -28.44 -22.50
CA GLU A 29 31.44 -29.03 -21.54
C GLU A 29 31.93 -28.13 -20.37
N VAL A 30 31.30 -26.98 -20.11
CA VAL A 30 31.75 -26.02 -19.07
C VAL A 30 31.18 -26.33 -17.67
N LEU A 31 30.20 -27.21 -17.56
CA LEU A 31 29.36 -27.36 -16.36
C LEU A 31 29.26 -28.80 -15.89
N ASP A 32 29.40 -29.00 -14.57
CA ASP A 32 29.03 -30.25 -13.90
C ASP A 32 27.53 -30.25 -13.59
N ILE A 33 26.79 -31.19 -14.20
CA ILE A 33 25.33 -31.25 -14.10
C ILE A 33 24.94 -32.26 -13.04
N GLN A 34 24.36 -31.76 -11.94
CA GLN A 34 23.83 -32.60 -10.86
C GLN A 34 22.30 -32.53 -10.85
N GLU A 35 21.63 -33.66 -10.65
CA GLU A 35 20.18 -33.66 -10.45
C GLU A 35 19.86 -32.96 -9.13
N ALA A 36 19.10 -31.87 -9.21
CA ALA A 36 18.66 -31.14 -8.04
C ALA A 36 17.70 -31.99 -7.21
N LEU A 37 17.96 -32.10 -5.90
CA LEU A 37 17.05 -32.73 -4.96
C LEU A 37 15.69 -32.01 -4.98
N PRO A 38 14.56 -32.74 -4.97
CA PRO A 38 13.23 -32.18 -5.24
C PRO A 38 12.68 -31.18 -4.21
N GLU A 39 13.41 -30.85 -3.14
CA GLU A 39 12.90 -30.08 -2.00
C GLU A 39 13.75 -28.89 -1.57
N GLN A 40 14.69 -28.42 -2.40
CA GLN A 40 15.25 -27.10 -2.15
C GLN A 40 14.25 -26.04 -2.58
N GLU A 41 13.37 -25.65 -1.66
CA GLU A 41 12.69 -24.36 -1.74
C GLU A 41 13.75 -23.31 -2.02
N ILE A 42 13.67 -22.72 -3.21
CA ILE A 42 14.48 -21.57 -3.59
C ILE A 42 14.01 -20.46 -2.64
N LYS A 43 14.70 -20.32 -1.51
CA LYS A 43 14.42 -19.26 -0.56
C LYS A 43 14.67 -17.95 -1.31
N PRO A 44 13.65 -17.08 -1.46
CA PRO A 44 13.87 -15.79 -2.07
C PRO A 44 15.00 -15.09 -1.31
N SER A 45 16.01 -14.62 -2.03
CA SER A 45 17.09 -13.83 -1.44
C SER A 45 16.50 -12.57 -0.80
N GLU A 46 17.20 -11.96 0.16
CA GLU A 46 16.76 -10.69 0.78
C GLU A 46 16.49 -9.61 -0.28
N GLU A 47 17.24 -9.63 -1.38
CA GLU A 47 17.04 -8.78 -2.56
C GLU A 47 15.64 -8.94 -3.20
N PHE A 48 15.10 -10.17 -3.21
CA PHE A 48 13.76 -10.43 -3.73
C PHE A 48 12.68 -9.79 -2.84
N SER A 49 12.86 -9.82 -1.51
CA SER A 49 11.92 -9.17 -0.58
C SER A 49 11.91 -7.64 -0.75
N GLY A 50 13.08 -7.05 -1.03
CA GLY A 50 13.21 -5.62 -1.31
C GLY A 50 12.46 -5.23 -2.58
N LEU A 51 12.57 -6.05 -3.64
CA LEU A 51 11.86 -5.82 -4.90
C LEU A 51 10.33 -5.98 -4.73
N GLU A 52 9.87 -6.97 -3.97
CA GLU A 52 8.45 -7.12 -3.67
C GLU A 52 7.88 -5.91 -2.93
N MET A 53 8.63 -5.38 -1.95
CA MET A 53 8.24 -4.19 -1.21
C MET A 53 8.15 -2.98 -2.14
N GLN A 54 9.16 -2.73 -2.97
CA GLN A 54 9.13 -1.64 -3.95
C GLN A 54 7.95 -1.76 -4.92
N LEU A 55 7.67 -2.97 -5.40
CA LEU A 55 6.54 -3.23 -6.28
C LEU A 55 5.20 -2.96 -5.59
N ALA A 56 5.06 -3.34 -4.32
CA ALA A 56 3.88 -3.04 -3.53
C ALA A 56 3.68 -1.53 -3.34
N GLU A 57 4.75 -0.77 -3.12
CA GLU A 57 4.69 0.69 -2.99
C GLU A 57 4.31 1.41 -4.29
N ILE A 58 4.81 0.93 -5.43
CA ILE A 58 4.42 1.48 -6.73
C ILE A 58 2.94 1.18 -7.01
N LYS A 59 2.49 -0.05 -6.71
CA LYS A 59 1.07 -0.42 -6.86
C LYS A 59 0.16 0.45 -6.01
N SER A 60 0.54 0.75 -4.76
CA SER A 60 -0.27 1.60 -3.89
C SER A 60 -0.32 3.04 -4.40
N ALA A 61 0.80 3.59 -4.89
CA ALA A 61 0.84 4.92 -5.49
C ALA A 61 -0.05 5.00 -6.74
N ILE A 62 -0.02 3.98 -7.61
CA ILE A 62 -0.91 3.92 -8.78
C ILE A 62 -2.37 3.87 -8.35
N ALA A 63 -2.73 3.01 -7.39
CA ALA A 63 -4.11 2.90 -6.89
C ALA A 63 -4.60 4.23 -6.28
N PHE A 64 -3.74 4.93 -5.55
CA PHE A 64 -4.05 6.26 -5.02
C PHE A 64 -4.34 7.26 -6.13
N LEU A 65 -3.46 7.36 -7.13
CA LEU A 65 -3.63 8.28 -8.26
C LEU A 65 -4.89 7.96 -9.09
N GLU A 66 -5.18 6.67 -9.31
CA GLU A 66 -6.39 6.25 -10.01
C GLU A 66 -7.66 6.66 -9.26
N SER A 67 -7.66 6.56 -7.93
CA SER A 67 -8.82 6.95 -7.10
C SER A 67 -9.14 8.45 -7.17
N VAL A 68 -8.12 9.28 -7.39
CA VAL A 68 -8.24 10.75 -7.47
C VAL A 68 -8.43 11.23 -8.92
N SER A 69 -8.09 10.39 -9.91
CA SER A 69 -8.16 10.77 -11.31
C SER A 69 -9.60 11.09 -11.77
N ALA A 70 -9.75 12.18 -12.52
CA ALA A 70 -11.05 12.58 -13.08
C ALA A 70 -11.56 11.60 -14.16
N ARG A 71 -10.63 10.86 -14.79
CA ARG A 71 -10.93 9.87 -15.81
C ARG A 71 -11.27 8.54 -15.14
N LYS A 72 -12.54 8.34 -14.82
CA LYS A 72 -13.04 7.05 -14.37
C LYS A 72 -12.83 6.03 -15.50
N LYS A 73 -12.00 5.02 -15.26
CA LYS A 73 -11.89 3.87 -16.17
C LYS A 73 -13.29 3.28 -16.38
N SER A 74 -13.65 3.01 -17.63
CA SER A 74 -14.90 2.30 -17.92
C SER A 74 -14.84 0.91 -17.31
N PHE A 75 -15.99 0.32 -16.92
CA PHE A 75 -16.04 -1.00 -16.26
C PHE A 75 -15.29 -2.09 -17.05
N ILE A 76 -15.22 -1.94 -18.39
CA ILE A 76 -14.50 -2.82 -19.31
C ILE A 76 -12.98 -2.60 -19.23
N GLU A 77 -12.51 -1.36 -19.10
CA GLU A 77 -11.09 -1.01 -18.96
C GLU A 77 -10.50 -1.48 -17.62
N SER A 78 -11.35 -1.73 -16.61
CA SER A 78 -10.93 -2.32 -15.33
C SER A 78 -10.61 -3.81 -15.44
N PHE A 79 -11.24 -4.55 -16.36
CA PHE A 79 -10.97 -5.98 -16.58
C PHE A 79 -9.92 -6.23 -17.66
N LEU A 80 -9.85 -5.36 -18.66
CA LEU A 80 -8.86 -5.38 -19.73
C LEU A 80 -8.22 -4.00 -19.80
N PRO A 81 -7.12 -3.76 -19.05
CA PRO A 81 -6.39 -2.51 -19.19
C PRO A 81 -5.93 -2.40 -20.65
N PRO A 82 -6.25 -1.29 -21.34
CA PRO A 82 -5.78 -1.09 -22.70
C PRO A 82 -4.25 -1.15 -22.68
N LYS A 83 -3.68 -2.04 -23.49
CA LYS A 83 -2.24 -2.07 -23.70
C LYS A 83 -1.91 -0.84 -24.54
N GLU A 84 -1.27 0.15 -23.93
CA GLU A 84 -0.63 1.21 -24.71
C GLU A 84 0.54 0.61 -25.49
N GLU A 85 0.56 0.86 -26.79
CA GLU A 85 1.72 0.55 -27.62
C GLU A 85 2.82 1.57 -27.28
N ILE A 86 3.88 1.08 -26.64
CA ILE A 86 5.03 1.89 -26.25
C ILE A 86 6.25 1.35 -26.99
N ALA A 87 7.05 2.25 -27.58
CA ALA A 87 8.30 1.85 -28.23
C ALA A 87 9.33 1.39 -27.19
N GLU A 88 10.10 0.35 -27.49
CA GLU A 88 11.09 -0.21 -26.55
C GLU A 88 12.10 0.85 -26.05
N PHE A 89 12.53 1.75 -26.95
CA PHE A 89 13.43 2.85 -26.61
C PHE A 89 12.83 3.80 -25.56
N GLU A 90 11.53 4.10 -25.67
CA GLU A 90 10.84 4.99 -24.72
C GLU A 90 10.73 4.32 -23.35
N LEU A 91 10.42 3.01 -23.32
CA LEU A 91 10.37 2.24 -22.09
C LEU A 91 11.75 2.24 -21.39
N GLN A 92 12.82 1.96 -22.12
CA GLN A 92 14.17 1.97 -21.56
C GLN A 92 14.59 3.36 -21.06
N LYS A 93 14.17 4.43 -21.75
CA LYS A 93 14.41 5.81 -21.33
C LYS A 93 13.68 6.12 -20.02
N ILE A 94 12.40 5.78 -19.92
CA ILE A 94 11.59 5.99 -18.72
C ILE A 94 12.19 5.22 -17.53
N CYS A 95 12.57 3.96 -17.71
CA CYS A 95 13.20 3.18 -16.63
C CYS A 95 14.52 3.78 -16.10
N ARG A 96 15.22 4.61 -16.89
CA ARG A 96 16.49 5.24 -16.47
C ARG A 96 16.31 6.63 -15.90
N GLU A 97 15.40 7.42 -16.46
CA GLU A 97 15.27 8.84 -16.16
C GLU A 97 14.14 9.14 -15.16
N PHE A 98 13.16 8.25 -15.02
CA PHE A 98 11.98 8.51 -14.21
C PHE A 98 12.25 8.26 -12.72
N ASP A 99 12.07 9.31 -11.91
CA ASP A 99 12.17 9.26 -10.46
C ASP A 99 10.90 8.64 -9.84
N CYS A 100 10.82 7.31 -9.89
CA CYS A 100 9.76 6.52 -9.24
C CYS A 100 9.70 6.80 -7.74
N ASP A 101 10.85 6.75 -7.06
CA ASP A 101 10.93 6.82 -5.59
C ASP A 101 10.47 8.17 -5.06
N GLY A 102 10.87 9.27 -5.72
CA GLY A 102 10.43 10.61 -5.39
C GLY A 102 8.91 10.78 -5.57
N LEU A 103 8.34 10.19 -6.63
CA LEU A 103 6.90 10.24 -6.88
C LEU A 103 6.12 9.43 -5.84
N VAL A 104 6.56 8.21 -5.51
CA VAL A 104 5.94 7.36 -4.48
C VAL A 104 5.96 8.06 -3.12
N LYS A 105 7.09 8.67 -2.73
CA LYS A 105 7.18 9.46 -1.49
C LYS A 105 6.21 10.62 -1.46
N LYS A 106 6.08 11.37 -2.56
CA LYS A 106 5.10 12.46 -2.68
C LYS A 106 3.67 11.94 -2.53
N CYS A 107 3.33 10.82 -3.17
CA CYS A 107 2.00 10.21 -3.04
C CYS A 107 1.70 9.85 -1.58
N LYS A 108 2.63 9.17 -0.90
CA LYS A 108 2.50 8.82 0.53
C LYS A 108 2.33 10.04 1.43
N GLN A 109 3.07 11.12 1.17
CA GLN A 109 2.92 12.37 1.93
C GLN A 109 1.54 12.98 1.74
N ILE A 110 1.06 13.08 0.50
CA ILE A 110 -0.26 13.63 0.19
C ILE A 110 -1.34 12.78 0.85
N GLU A 111 -1.27 11.46 0.70
CA GLU A 111 -2.22 10.53 1.32
C GLU A 111 -2.26 10.70 2.85
N GLY A 112 -1.10 10.81 3.50
CA GLY A 112 -1.00 11.09 4.93
C GLY A 112 -1.61 12.43 5.34
N THR A 113 -1.35 13.50 4.58
CA THR A 113 -1.97 14.81 4.86
C THR A 113 -3.49 14.78 4.69
N LEU A 114 -4.00 14.06 3.69
CA LEU A 114 -5.43 13.92 3.42
C LEU A 114 -6.12 13.13 4.56
N ALA A 115 -5.49 12.05 5.02
CA ALA A 115 -5.97 11.29 6.17
C ALA A 115 -6.04 12.16 7.44
N ASN A 116 -4.99 12.95 7.71
CA ASN A 116 -4.96 13.86 8.86
C ASN A 116 -6.05 14.93 8.78
N LEU A 117 -6.22 15.56 7.61
CA LEU A 117 -7.28 16.55 7.39
C LEU A 117 -8.68 15.94 7.56
N LYS A 118 -8.89 14.70 7.10
CA LYS A 118 -10.15 13.99 7.26
C LYS A 118 -10.45 13.69 8.72
N ASN A 119 -9.45 13.27 9.49
CA ASN A 119 -9.59 13.03 10.92
C ASN A 119 -9.91 14.33 11.66
N LEU A 120 -9.16 15.40 11.38
CA LEU A 120 -9.38 16.71 11.99
C LEU A 120 -10.77 17.27 11.65
N LYS A 121 -11.23 17.09 10.40
CA LYS A 121 -12.61 17.44 10.01
C LYS A 121 -13.64 16.67 10.83
N ASN A 122 -13.46 15.37 11.01
CA ASN A 122 -14.38 14.55 11.80
C ASN A 122 -14.39 14.94 13.27
N GLU A 123 -13.22 15.22 13.86
CA GLU A 123 -13.11 15.69 15.24
C GLU A 123 -13.80 17.04 15.44
N LEU A 124 -13.54 18.01 14.56
CA LEU A 124 -14.21 19.32 14.59
C LEU A 124 -15.72 19.20 14.40
N GLN A 125 -16.17 18.31 13.52
CA GLN A 125 -17.58 18.07 13.28
C GLN A 125 -18.25 17.43 14.49
N ASN A 126 -17.60 16.44 15.13
CA ASN A 126 -18.07 15.87 16.39
C ASN A 126 -18.12 16.94 17.50
N ASN A 127 -17.06 17.73 17.67
CA ASN A 127 -17.02 18.80 18.66
C ASN A 127 -18.13 19.83 18.42
N ARG A 128 -18.35 20.19 17.15
CA ARG A 128 -19.48 21.04 16.77
C ARG A 128 -20.79 20.39 17.20
N ASP A 129 -21.05 19.14 16.82
CA ASP A 129 -22.29 18.44 17.16
C ASP A 129 -22.47 18.22 18.68
N HIS A 130 -21.36 18.20 19.44
CA HIS A 130 -21.37 18.16 20.89
C HIS A 130 -21.70 19.52 21.52
N LEU A 131 -21.20 20.62 20.95
CA LEU A 131 -21.33 21.97 21.50
C LEU A 131 -22.59 22.70 20.99
N LEU A 132 -23.08 22.38 19.80
CA LEU A 132 -24.24 23.03 19.16
C LEU A 132 -25.50 23.01 20.03
N PRO A 133 -25.85 21.93 20.75
CA PRO A 133 -26.99 21.93 21.67
C PRO A 133 -26.86 22.95 22.81
N TRP A 134 -25.63 23.30 23.20
CA TRP A 134 -25.33 24.22 24.29
C TRP A 134 -25.16 25.67 23.81
N ALA A 135 -25.18 25.92 22.50
CA ALA A 135 -24.92 27.26 21.94
C ALA A 135 -25.92 28.32 22.43
N ASN A 136 -27.14 27.92 22.78
CA ASN A 136 -28.19 28.80 23.29
C ASN A 136 -28.30 28.79 24.83
N LEU A 137 -27.40 28.09 25.53
CA LEU A 137 -27.42 28.04 27.00
C LEU A 137 -26.91 29.36 27.57
N ASN A 138 -27.83 30.24 27.94
CA ASN A 138 -27.52 31.55 28.51
C ASN A 138 -27.35 31.46 30.04
N ILE A 139 -26.42 30.62 30.49
CA ILE A 139 -26.10 30.43 31.91
C ILE A 139 -24.60 30.69 32.11
N PRO A 140 -24.19 31.49 33.11
CA PRO A 140 -22.77 31.65 33.45
C PRO A 140 -22.17 30.31 33.88
N LEU A 141 -21.19 29.79 33.14
CA LEU A 141 -20.54 28.52 33.48
C LEU A 141 -19.78 28.58 34.82
N ASP A 142 -19.44 29.79 35.26
CA ASP A 142 -18.76 30.07 36.53
C ASP A 142 -19.71 30.03 37.75
N SER A 143 -21.03 29.95 37.56
CA SER A 143 -22.00 29.94 38.67
C SER A 143 -22.37 28.53 39.15
N GLN A 144 -21.47 27.55 39.03
CA GLN A 144 -21.65 26.17 39.52
C GLN A 144 -21.62 26.13 41.06
N ASN A 145 -22.65 26.68 41.69
CA ASN A 145 -22.82 26.64 43.13
C ASN A 145 -23.82 25.55 43.47
N CYS A 146 -23.34 24.45 44.06
CA CYS A 146 -24.21 23.52 44.76
C CYS A 146 -24.60 24.17 46.09
N SER A 147 -25.88 24.48 46.24
CA SER A 147 -26.44 24.91 47.53
C SER A 147 -26.61 23.69 48.44
N SER A 148 -26.90 23.92 49.73
CA SER A 148 -27.14 22.83 50.70
C SER A 148 -28.21 21.82 50.26
N ASN A 149 -29.11 22.21 49.34
CA ASN A 149 -30.25 21.40 48.91
C ASN A 149 -30.29 21.13 47.39
N THR A 150 -29.42 21.71 46.56
CA THR A 150 -29.51 21.56 45.10
C THR A 150 -28.16 21.72 44.44
N CYS A 151 -27.83 20.81 43.51
CA CYS A 151 -26.58 20.79 42.77
C CYS A 151 -26.90 20.69 41.27
N LEU A 152 -26.25 21.53 40.47
CA LEU A 152 -26.47 21.58 39.02
C LEU A 152 -25.40 20.75 38.32
N THR A 153 -25.81 19.78 37.50
CA THR A 153 -24.89 18.95 36.71
C THR A 153 -25.21 19.07 35.24
N PHE A 154 -24.17 19.25 34.42
CA PHE A 154 -24.28 19.31 32.97
C PHE A 154 -23.91 17.96 32.37
N GLY A 155 -24.73 17.45 31.46
CA GLY A 155 -24.49 16.18 30.80
C GLY A 155 -25.39 16.01 29.57
N ARG A 156 -25.07 14.99 28.76
CA ARG A 156 -25.86 14.63 27.58
C ARG A 156 -26.31 13.19 27.71
N ILE A 157 -27.58 12.94 27.43
CA ILE A 157 -28.15 11.60 27.36
C ILE A 157 -28.63 11.32 25.93
N LYS A 158 -28.55 10.07 25.50
CA LYS A 158 -29.14 9.64 24.23
C LYS A 158 -30.66 9.53 24.43
N PRO A 159 -31.50 10.08 23.55
CA PRO A 159 -32.96 10.11 23.76
C PRO A 159 -33.60 8.73 23.91
N LYS A 160 -32.97 7.67 23.38
CA LYS A 160 -33.44 6.27 23.53
C LYS A 160 -33.19 5.65 24.92
N ALA A 161 -32.42 6.29 25.78
CA ALA A 161 -32.04 5.75 27.09
C ALA A 161 -32.83 6.36 28.26
N LEU A 162 -33.85 7.17 27.98
CA LEU A 162 -34.76 7.73 28.98
C LEU A 162 -36.04 6.88 29.04
N PRO A 163 -36.25 6.09 30.11
CA PRO A 163 -37.58 5.63 30.46
C PRO A 163 -38.34 6.82 31.05
N GLU A 164 -39.26 7.38 30.27
CA GLU A 164 -40.23 8.41 30.68
C GLU A 164 -39.66 9.79 31.09
N PHE A 165 -39.53 10.67 30.09
CA PHE A 165 -39.81 12.11 30.17
C PHE A 165 -40.41 12.57 28.84
#